data_AF-A0A9N7KZY7-F1
#
_entry.id   AF-A0A9N7KZY7-F1
#
_cell.length_a   1.000
_cell.length_b   1.000
_cell.length_c   1.000
_cell.angle_alpha   90.00
_cell.angle_beta   90.00
_cell.angle_gamma   90.00
#
_symmetry.space_group_name_H-M   'P 1'
#
loop_
_entity.id
_entity.type
_entity.pdbx_description
1 polymer ?
#
loop_
_entity_poly.entity_id
_entity_poly.type
_entity_poly.pdbx_seq_one_letter_code
_entity_poly.pdbx_strand_id
1 'polypeptide(L)'
;MLVQPQITEIGWSCIGCSLDLIRLLEHYINKKNIIKVHFFFSKIQIVTCFLNLFKKLNPKYVLTLGEYEILLALTLYPIRVLEQALIDLIKPSINGNGGKFDTTVYHKFTNWDPTRLEDEKLGIQGTIPVDIYNLEGSLEFSAKSSNDASKMLSMSYRSVPLYLNNAKPFFSPTLDKFVTLRSPGFKGKLEFKRIQHQLKASPLILPNHKLDKLSIVFLYCFTEDKINFTTFFTLTQAFRGLFPKQFEEVLKINQYPSGVLNVIKSRINLDDPVIAENGLKYYFAKNPTREENVFRENAIILAIEVNTLQAKIYPSTVKVAEYLSNIGLTKRVCTYYKDTGKVYNGYIFVTYTHFISILPEIFVPGVDTYTLTDIQLNTLLTSYQTLDSTSAKR
;
A
#
# COMPACT_ATOMS: atom_id res chain seq x y z
N MET A 1 -44.37 15.44 25.78
CA MET A 1 -43.87 14.08 26.00
C MET A 1 -44.01 13.33 24.69
N LEU A 2 -42.95 13.23 23.89
CA LEU A 2 -42.94 12.39 22.68
C LEU A 2 -41.61 11.63 22.65
N VAL A 3 -41.76 10.32 22.78
CA VAL A 3 -40.72 9.30 22.81
C VAL A 3 -39.97 9.31 21.48
N GLN A 4 -38.64 9.34 21.53
CA GLN A 4 -37.80 9.20 20.34
C GLN A 4 -37.89 7.76 19.81
N PRO A 5 -38.10 7.55 18.50
CA PRO A 5 -37.94 6.22 17.91
C PRO A 5 -36.44 5.88 17.84
N GLN A 6 -36.08 4.72 18.40
CA GLN A 6 -34.76 4.12 18.25
C GLN A 6 -34.61 3.50 16.86
N ILE A 7 -33.44 3.69 16.26
CA ILE A 7 -33.06 3.12 14.97
C ILE A 7 -32.60 1.68 15.21
N THR A 8 -33.19 0.69 14.54
CA THR A 8 -32.90 -0.74 14.77
C THR A 8 -32.08 -1.42 13.67
N GLU A 9 -31.97 -0.88 12.45
CA GLU A 9 -31.15 -1.51 11.39
C GLU A 9 -30.82 -0.58 10.20
N ILE A 10 -29.69 -0.84 9.53
CA ILE A 10 -29.27 -0.24 8.25
C ILE A 10 -28.79 -1.37 7.32
N GLY A 11 -29.29 -1.44 6.08
CA GLY A 11 -28.89 -2.43 5.08
C GLY A 11 -28.61 -1.83 3.69
N TRP A 12 -27.71 -2.48 2.93
CA TRP A 12 -27.26 -2.03 1.60
C TRP A 12 -27.24 -3.18 0.58
N SER A 13 -27.49 -2.88 -0.70
CA SER A 13 -27.12 -3.75 -1.83
C SER A 13 -26.61 -2.92 -3.01
N CYS A 14 -25.40 -3.17 -3.49
CA CYS A 14 -24.85 -2.56 -4.71
C CYS A 14 -23.99 -3.56 -5.49
N ILE A 15 -24.01 -3.44 -6.82
CA ILE A 15 -23.10 -4.12 -7.76
C ILE A 15 -22.47 -3.03 -8.65
N GLY A 16 -21.17 -2.81 -8.53
CA GLY A 16 -20.39 -1.87 -9.36
C GLY A 16 -19.69 -0.75 -8.58
N CYS A 17 -18.55 -0.27 -9.13
CA CYS A 17 -17.50 0.53 -8.49
C CYS A 17 -17.89 1.96 -8.04
N SER A 18 -18.79 2.10 -7.06
CA SER A 18 -19.06 3.37 -6.36
C SER A 18 -19.14 3.23 -4.84
N LEU A 19 -18.54 2.18 -4.27
CA LEU A 19 -18.41 1.99 -2.82
C LEU A 19 -17.70 3.15 -2.12
N ASP A 20 -16.72 3.79 -2.76
CA ASP A 20 -15.95 4.87 -2.16
C ASP A 20 -16.71 6.20 -2.11
N LEU A 21 -17.57 6.49 -3.10
CA LEU A 21 -18.43 7.69 -3.11
C LEU A 21 -19.54 7.57 -2.04
N ILE A 22 -20.09 6.36 -1.88
CA ILE A 22 -21.10 6.03 -0.88
C ILE A 22 -20.52 6.19 0.54
N ARG A 23 -19.30 5.68 0.78
CA ARG A 23 -18.59 5.85 2.06
C ARG A 23 -18.23 7.30 2.38
N LEU A 24 -17.91 8.11 1.35
CA LEU A 24 -17.64 9.54 1.53
C LEU A 24 -18.91 10.31 1.94
N LEU A 25 -20.05 9.96 1.34
CA LEU A 25 -21.36 10.53 1.68
C LEU A 25 -21.81 10.11 3.09
N GLU A 26 -21.62 8.85 3.49
CA GLU A 26 -21.86 8.37 4.86
C GLU A 26 -21.06 9.18 5.90
N HIS A 27 -19.79 9.43 5.62
CA HIS A 27 -18.93 10.19 6.53
C HIS A 27 -19.38 11.65 6.67
N TYR A 28 -19.85 12.27 5.59
CA TYR A 28 -20.24 13.67 5.58
C TYR A 28 -21.60 13.91 6.26
N ILE A 29 -22.55 13.00 6.08
CA ILE A 29 -23.89 13.07 6.69
C ILE A 29 -23.81 12.88 8.22
N ASN A 30 -23.02 11.91 8.68
CA ASN A 30 -22.82 11.65 10.11
C ASN A 30 -22.12 12.80 10.85
N LYS A 31 -21.36 13.65 10.14
CA LYS A 31 -20.59 14.75 10.75
C LYS A 31 -21.38 16.05 10.90
N LYS A 32 -22.50 16.23 10.18
CA LYS A 32 -23.20 17.51 10.09
C LYS A 32 -24.58 17.57 10.77
N ASN A 33 -25.04 16.50 11.43
CA ASN A 33 -26.36 16.47 12.10
C ASN A 33 -27.53 16.96 11.20
N ILE A 34 -27.46 16.70 9.90
CA ILE A 34 -28.46 17.17 8.94
C ILE A 34 -29.71 16.30 9.10
N ILE A 35 -30.75 16.88 9.69
CA ILE A 35 -32.07 16.27 9.81
C ILE A 35 -32.68 16.14 8.42
N LYS A 36 -32.87 14.88 8.00
CA LYS A 36 -33.55 14.43 6.77
C LYS A 36 -33.00 15.03 5.47
N VAL A 37 -32.13 14.26 4.81
CA VAL A 37 -32.13 14.25 3.35
C VAL A 37 -32.49 12.84 2.90
N HIS A 38 -33.72 12.67 2.40
CA HIS A 38 -34.05 11.48 1.62
C HIS A 38 -33.32 11.61 0.29
N PHE A 39 -32.09 11.10 0.21
CA PHE A 39 -31.52 10.77 -1.08
C PHE A 39 -32.21 9.50 -1.56
N PHE A 40 -33.30 9.67 -2.30
CA PHE A 40 -33.65 8.66 -3.29
C PHE A 40 -32.57 8.75 -4.38
N PHE A 41 -31.47 8.04 -4.19
CA PHE A 41 -30.79 7.51 -5.35
C PHE A 41 -31.78 6.49 -5.93
N SER A 42 -32.63 6.95 -6.85
CA SER A 42 -33.09 6.04 -7.89
C SER A 42 -31.84 5.36 -8.42
N LYS A 43 -31.92 4.04 -8.68
CA LYS A 43 -30.84 3.29 -9.36
C LYS A 43 -30.22 4.26 -10.35
N ILE A 44 -28.97 4.71 -10.11
CA ILE A 44 -28.26 5.57 -11.05
C ILE A 44 -28.54 4.91 -12.38
N GLN A 45 -29.24 5.64 -13.24
CA GLN A 45 -29.96 5.11 -14.40
C GLN A 45 -29.17 3.94 -14.98
N ILE A 46 -29.83 2.86 -15.39
CA ILE A 46 -29.18 1.80 -16.16
C ILE A 46 -28.58 2.49 -17.39
N VAL A 47 -27.34 2.96 -17.29
CA VAL A 47 -26.67 3.65 -18.37
C VAL A 47 -26.42 2.55 -19.38
N THR A 48 -26.82 2.81 -20.61
CA THR A 48 -26.60 1.87 -21.70
C THR A 48 -25.12 1.50 -21.73
N CYS A 49 -24.83 0.24 -21.43
CA CYS A 49 -23.51 -0.31 -21.74
C CYS A 49 -23.44 -0.43 -23.25
N PHE A 50 -22.87 0.59 -23.90
CA PHE A 50 -22.80 0.70 -25.36
C PHE A 50 -22.07 -0.50 -25.96
N LEU A 51 -21.09 -1.07 -25.23
CA LEU A 51 -20.45 -2.33 -25.61
C LEU A 51 -21.44 -3.50 -25.66
N ASN A 52 -22.25 -3.69 -24.63
CA ASN A 52 -23.21 -4.80 -24.56
C ASN A 52 -24.37 -4.60 -25.54
N LEU A 53 -24.84 -3.35 -25.70
CA LEU A 53 -25.86 -3.01 -26.69
C LEU A 53 -25.35 -3.29 -28.11
N PHE A 54 -24.13 -2.86 -28.43
CA PHE A 54 -23.53 -3.10 -29.73
C PHE A 54 -23.38 -4.59 -30.03
N LYS A 55 -22.88 -5.39 -29.08
CA LYS A 55 -22.77 -6.85 -29.21
C LYS A 55 -24.12 -7.53 -29.41
N LYS A 56 -25.16 -7.04 -28.72
CA LYS A 56 -26.53 -7.57 -28.87
C LYS A 56 -27.11 -7.27 -30.25
N LEU A 57 -26.88 -6.07 -30.77
CA LEU A 57 -27.39 -5.64 -32.08
C LEU A 57 -26.56 -6.21 -33.24
N ASN A 58 -25.27 -6.45 -33.03
CA ASN A 58 -24.33 -6.92 -34.04
C ASN A 58 -23.58 -8.18 -33.57
N PRO A 59 -24.28 -9.31 -33.34
CA PRO A 59 -23.68 -10.50 -32.72
C PRO A 59 -22.58 -11.17 -33.56
N LYS A 60 -22.55 -10.90 -34.87
CA LYS A 60 -21.52 -11.42 -35.80
C LYS A 60 -20.36 -10.46 -36.03
N TYR A 61 -20.43 -9.24 -35.53
CA TYR A 61 -19.39 -8.23 -35.73
C TYR A 61 -18.28 -8.40 -34.68
N VAL A 62 -17.04 -8.50 -35.14
CA VAL A 62 -15.86 -8.55 -34.26
C VAL A 62 -15.27 -7.16 -34.20
N LEU A 63 -15.32 -6.56 -33.00
CA LEU A 63 -14.74 -5.24 -32.72
C LEU A 63 -13.21 -5.27 -32.82
N THR A 64 -12.62 -4.21 -33.34
CA THR A 64 -11.18 -3.92 -33.15
C THR A 64 -10.92 -3.45 -31.71
N LEU A 65 -9.65 -3.42 -31.30
CA LEU A 65 -9.27 -2.95 -29.96
C LEU A 65 -9.67 -1.48 -29.76
N GLY A 66 -9.43 -0.62 -30.76
CA GLY A 66 -9.86 0.77 -30.72
C GLY A 66 -11.38 0.92 -30.62
N GLU A 67 -12.16 0.15 -31.39
CA GLU A 67 -13.63 0.17 -31.31
C GLU A 67 -14.15 -0.29 -29.94
N TYR A 68 -13.49 -1.29 -29.33
CA TYR A 68 -13.81 -1.74 -27.98
C TYR A 68 -13.53 -0.66 -26.93
N GLU A 69 -12.36 -0.01 -27.02
CA GLU A 69 -11.97 1.11 -26.14
C GLU A 69 -12.94 2.29 -26.29
N ILE A 70 -13.39 2.59 -27.52
CA ILE A 70 -14.44 3.58 -27.81
C ILE A 70 -15.72 3.25 -27.07
N LEU A 71 -16.26 2.04 -27.25
CA LEU A 71 -17.55 1.67 -26.69
C LEU A 71 -17.53 1.62 -25.16
N LEU A 72 -16.38 1.26 -24.57
CA LEU A 72 -16.17 1.36 -23.12
C LEU A 72 -16.11 2.82 -22.66
N ALA A 73 -15.38 3.68 -23.36
CA ALA A 73 -15.30 5.10 -23.02
C ALA A 73 -16.67 5.77 -23.07
N LEU A 74 -17.45 5.51 -24.13
CA LEU A 74 -18.84 5.97 -24.26
C LEU A 74 -19.75 5.42 -23.16
N THR A 75 -19.52 4.20 -22.69
CA THR A 75 -20.26 3.62 -21.55
C THR A 75 -19.98 4.36 -20.25
N LEU A 76 -18.73 4.79 -20.03
CA LEU A 76 -18.31 5.46 -18.80
C LEU A 76 -18.54 6.97 -18.82
N TYR A 77 -18.62 7.58 -20.00
CA TYR A 77 -18.71 9.04 -20.17
C TYR A 77 -19.90 9.67 -19.43
N PRO A 78 -21.15 9.16 -19.54
CA PRO A 78 -22.30 9.74 -18.81
C PRO A 78 -22.11 9.73 -17.30
N ILE A 79 -21.48 8.67 -16.76
CA ILE A 79 -21.21 8.54 -15.32
C ILE A 79 -20.21 9.60 -14.86
N ARG A 80 -19.16 9.87 -15.65
CA ARG A 80 -18.15 10.89 -15.33
C ARG A 80 -18.69 12.32 -15.44
N VAL A 81 -19.57 12.60 -16.41
CA VAL A 81 -20.28 13.89 -16.50
C VAL A 81 -21.14 14.11 -15.26
N LEU A 82 -21.85 13.07 -14.82
CA LEU A 82 -22.71 13.14 -13.64
C LEU A 82 -21.89 13.31 -12.34
N GLU A 83 -20.73 12.65 -12.27
CA GLU A 83 -19.75 12.83 -11.18
C GLU A 83 -19.23 14.27 -11.12
N GLN A 84 -18.81 14.86 -12.26
CA GLN A 84 -18.37 16.26 -12.31
C GLN A 84 -19.50 17.21 -11.90
N ALA A 85 -20.71 17.01 -12.42
CA ALA A 85 -21.86 17.85 -12.08
C ALA A 85 -22.19 17.79 -10.58
N LEU A 86 -22.04 16.61 -9.95
CA LEU A 86 -22.20 16.46 -8.50
C LEU A 86 -21.08 17.17 -7.72
N ILE A 87 -19.83 17.09 -8.19
CA ILE A 87 -18.70 17.79 -7.57
C ILE A 87 -18.88 19.31 -7.68
N ASP A 88 -19.31 19.82 -8.84
CA ASP A 88 -19.55 21.26 -9.06
C ASP A 88 -20.72 21.79 -8.22
N LEU A 89 -21.76 20.97 -8.05
CA LEU A 89 -22.93 21.29 -7.22
C LEU A 89 -22.59 21.28 -5.73
N ILE A 90 -21.89 20.24 -5.26
CA ILE A 90 -21.61 20.00 -3.84
C ILE A 90 -20.41 20.83 -3.36
N LYS A 91 -19.49 21.19 -4.27
CA LYS A 91 -18.20 21.86 -4.01
C LYS A 91 -17.49 21.29 -2.78
N PRO A 92 -17.21 19.97 -2.75
CA PRO A 92 -16.69 19.33 -1.55
C PRO A 92 -15.32 19.89 -1.16
N SER A 93 -15.22 20.50 0.02
CA SER A 93 -13.95 20.92 0.63
C SER A 93 -13.33 19.73 1.38
N ILE A 94 -12.30 19.13 0.80
CA ILE A 94 -11.47 18.17 1.53
C ILE A 94 -10.42 18.97 2.29
N ASN A 95 -10.58 19.04 3.63
CA ASN A 95 -9.68 19.63 4.63
C ASN A 95 -9.89 21.09 5.08
N GLY A 96 -11.02 21.75 4.79
CA GLY A 96 -11.42 22.97 5.52
C GLY A 96 -10.56 24.23 5.31
N ASN A 97 -9.50 24.17 4.49
CA ASN A 97 -8.80 25.35 4.01
C ASN A 97 -9.19 25.57 2.55
N GLY A 98 -9.63 26.78 2.21
CA GLY A 98 -10.11 27.22 0.89
C GLY A 98 -9.04 27.22 -0.23
N GLY A 99 -8.16 26.22 -0.27
CA GLY A 99 -7.25 25.96 -1.37
C GLY A 99 -7.99 25.35 -2.55
N LYS A 100 -7.75 25.90 -3.74
CA LYS A 100 -8.20 25.38 -5.04
C LYS A 100 -7.55 24.02 -5.31
N PHE A 101 -8.05 22.95 -4.70
CA PHE A 101 -7.73 21.61 -5.19
C PHE A 101 -8.45 21.41 -6.51
N ASP A 102 -7.75 20.81 -7.45
CA ASP A 102 -8.32 20.45 -8.73
C ASP A 102 -9.41 19.41 -8.51
N THR A 103 -10.65 19.85 -8.69
CA THR A 103 -11.88 19.04 -8.56
C THR A 103 -12.37 18.56 -9.93
N THR A 104 -11.54 18.73 -10.97
CA THR A 104 -11.82 18.24 -12.31
C THR A 104 -11.71 16.72 -12.34
N VAL A 105 -12.81 16.08 -12.75
CA VAL A 105 -12.87 14.67 -13.11
C VAL A 105 -12.08 14.51 -14.40
N TYR A 106 -10.86 14.01 -14.26
CA TYR A 106 -10.01 13.73 -15.39
C TYR A 106 -10.56 12.58 -16.23
N HIS A 107 -10.95 12.90 -17.45
CA HIS A 107 -11.25 11.92 -18.48
C HIS A 107 -9.93 11.36 -19.03
N LYS A 108 -9.52 10.16 -18.61
CA LYS A 108 -8.36 9.45 -19.18
C LYS A 108 -8.63 8.90 -20.59
N PHE A 109 -9.17 9.72 -21.48
CA PHE A 109 -9.46 9.37 -22.87
C PHE A 109 -8.62 10.18 -23.86
N THR A 110 -7.63 10.96 -23.40
CA THR A 110 -6.86 11.88 -24.27
C THR A 110 -5.62 11.27 -24.92
N ASN A 111 -5.23 10.04 -24.56
CA ASN A 111 -4.12 9.32 -25.19
C ASN A 111 -4.65 8.18 -26.07
N TRP A 112 -5.50 8.52 -27.02
CA TRP A 112 -5.97 7.55 -28.00
C TRP A 112 -4.98 7.48 -29.14
N ASP A 113 -4.52 6.27 -29.41
CA ASP A 113 -3.67 5.98 -30.55
C ASP A 113 -4.59 5.59 -31.72
N PRO A 114 -4.74 6.43 -32.77
CA PRO A 114 -5.64 6.16 -33.89
C PRO A 114 -5.29 4.86 -34.62
N THR A 115 -4.04 4.42 -34.55
CA THR A 115 -3.58 3.17 -35.18
C THR A 115 -4.29 1.93 -34.60
N ARG A 116 -4.84 2.02 -33.38
CA ARG A 116 -5.62 0.94 -32.75
C ARG A 116 -6.98 0.67 -33.38
N LEU A 117 -7.46 1.58 -34.23
CA LEU A 117 -8.64 1.35 -35.07
C LEU A 117 -8.33 0.45 -36.26
N GLU A 118 -7.06 0.45 -36.68
CA GLU A 118 -6.52 -0.33 -37.80
C GLU A 118 -5.90 -1.66 -37.33
N ASP A 119 -5.63 -1.80 -36.03
CA ASP A 119 -5.32 -3.09 -35.41
C ASP A 119 -6.33 -4.13 -35.90
N GLU A 120 -5.84 -5.29 -36.37
CA GLU A 120 -6.67 -6.40 -36.81
C GLU A 120 -7.81 -6.63 -35.81
N LYS A 121 -8.95 -7.15 -36.28
CA LYS A 121 -10.16 -7.46 -35.48
C LYS A 121 -9.83 -8.45 -34.36
N LEU A 122 -9.16 -7.94 -33.33
CA LEU A 122 -8.58 -8.66 -32.22
C LEU A 122 -9.67 -8.68 -31.17
N GLY A 123 -10.40 -9.80 -31.16
CA GLY A 123 -11.34 -10.10 -30.09
C GLY A 123 -10.68 -9.96 -28.72
N ILE A 124 -11.08 -8.91 -28.01
CA ILE A 124 -11.26 -8.85 -26.55
C ILE A 124 -10.30 -9.77 -25.77
N GLN A 125 -9.04 -9.38 -25.53
CA GLN A 125 -8.05 -9.96 -24.56
C GLN A 125 -7.94 -11.51 -24.41
N GLY A 126 -8.63 -12.27 -25.23
CA GLY A 126 -9.00 -13.67 -25.04
C GLY A 126 -9.36 -14.30 -26.39
N THR A 127 -8.97 -13.67 -27.50
CA THR A 127 -8.79 -14.30 -28.82
C THR A 127 -7.38 -14.09 -29.36
N ILE A 128 -6.41 -13.66 -28.53
CA ILE A 128 -5.01 -13.62 -28.94
C ILE A 128 -4.58 -15.07 -29.16
N PRO A 129 -4.26 -15.48 -30.40
CA PRO A 129 -3.81 -16.83 -30.64
C PRO A 129 -2.46 -17.01 -29.93
N VAL A 130 -2.24 -18.20 -29.41
CA VAL A 130 -1.03 -18.53 -28.65
C VAL A 130 -0.41 -19.77 -29.24
N ASP A 131 0.79 -19.61 -29.75
CA ASP A 131 1.63 -20.70 -30.21
C ASP A 131 2.42 -21.28 -29.04
N ILE A 132 2.31 -22.59 -28.87
CA ILE A 132 2.94 -23.37 -27.80
C ILE A 132 4.12 -24.11 -28.42
N TYR A 133 5.32 -23.79 -27.96
CA TYR A 133 6.57 -24.39 -28.44
C TYR A 133 7.19 -25.29 -27.38
N ASN A 134 7.85 -26.37 -27.80
CA ASN A 134 8.75 -27.11 -26.92
C ASN A 134 10.09 -26.39 -26.72
N LEU A 135 10.97 -26.97 -25.89
CA LEU A 135 12.27 -26.39 -25.57
C LEU A 135 13.27 -26.46 -26.72
N GLU A 136 12.99 -27.28 -27.73
CA GLU A 136 13.77 -27.38 -28.96
C GLU A 136 13.36 -26.28 -29.97
N GLY A 137 12.30 -25.52 -29.65
CA GLY A 137 11.80 -24.42 -30.47
C GLY A 137 10.88 -24.86 -31.61
N SER A 138 10.43 -26.10 -31.61
CA SER A 138 9.41 -26.57 -32.56
C SER A 138 8.00 -26.29 -32.05
N LEU A 139 7.12 -25.90 -32.97
CA LEU A 139 5.72 -25.61 -32.69
C LEU A 139 4.98 -26.91 -32.40
N GLU A 140 4.41 -27.01 -31.21
CA GLU A 140 3.64 -28.19 -30.79
C GLU A 140 2.15 -27.98 -31.07
N PHE A 141 1.60 -26.82 -30.68
CA PHE A 141 0.19 -26.49 -30.82
C PHE A 141 -0.02 -25.00 -31.04
N SER A 142 -1.12 -24.64 -31.71
CA SER A 142 -1.60 -23.25 -31.80
C SER A 142 -3.00 -23.17 -31.19
N ALA A 143 -3.12 -22.45 -30.09
CA ALA A 143 -4.39 -22.19 -29.42
C ALA A 143 -5.03 -20.93 -30.03
N LYS A 144 -6.34 -20.98 -30.25
CA LYS A 144 -7.11 -19.85 -30.84
C LYS A 144 -7.23 -18.66 -29.89
N SER A 145 -6.91 -18.85 -28.61
CA SER A 145 -6.97 -17.82 -27.59
C SER A 145 -6.09 -18.12 -26.39
N SER A 146 -5.77 -17.09 -25.59
CA SER A 146 -5.22 -17.26 -24.25
C SER A 146 -6.10 -18.13 -23.33
N ASN A 147 -7.42 -18.11 -23.51
CA ASN A 147 -8.33 -18.94 -22.73
C ASN A 147 -8.22 -20.42 -23.14
N ASP A 148 -8.14 -20.71 -24.43
CA ASP A 148 -7.94 -22.07 -24.92
C ASP A 148 -6.55 -22.59 -24.56
N ALA A 149 -5.52 -21.74 -24.67
CA ALA A 149 -4.17 -22.05 -24.21
C ALA A 149 -4.18 -22.40 -22.71
N SER A 150 -4.91 -21.65 -21.88
CA SER A 150 -4.98 -21.92 -20.44
C SER A 150 -5.55 -23.30 -20.13
N LYS A 151 -6.58 -23.74 -20.87
CA LYS A 151 -7.17 -25.08 -20.75
C LYS A 151 -6.23 -26.16 -21.25
N MET A 152 -5.64 -25.97 -22.44
CA MET A 152 -4.69 -26.92 -23.03
C MET A 152 -3.48 -27.14 -22.15
N LEU A 153 -3.03 -26.10 -21.43
CA LEU A 153 -1.82 -26.13 -20.64
C LEU A 153 -2.05 -26.43 -19.15
N SER A 154 -3.31 -26.58 -18.72
CA SER A 154 -3.72 -26.68 -17.31
C SER A 154 -3.16 -25.54 -16.45
N MET A 155 -3.30 -24.30 -16.93
CA MET A 155 -2.90 -23.10 -16.17
C MET A 155 -4.05 -22.11 -16.04
N SER A 156 -3.92 -21.18 -15.09
CA SER A 156 -4.87 -20.07 -14.98
C SER A 156 -4.80 -19.18 -16.22
N TYR A 157 -5.96 -18.77 -16.74
CA TYR A 157 -6.08 -17.76 -17.79
C TYR A 157 -5.25 -16.49 -17.47
N ARG A 158 -5.21 -16.08 -16.19
CA ARG A 158 -4.44 -14.91 -15.75
C ARG A 158 -2.93 -15.12 -15.82
N SER A 159 -2.46 -16.36 -15.85
CA SER A 159 -1.04 -16.71 -15.92
C SER A 159 -0.52 -16.74 -17.36
N VAL A 160 -1.38 -16.98 -18.36
CA VAL A 160 -0.97 -17.04 -19.78
C VAL A 160 -0.24 -15.76 -20.23
N PRO A 161 -0.74 -14.53 -19.96
CA PRO A 161 -0.02 -13.31 -20.33
C PRO A 161 1.35 -13.13 -19.64
N LEU A 162 1.58 -13.77 -18.49
CA LEU A 162 2.87 -13.69 -17.79
C LEU A 162 3.95 -14.53 -18.48
N TYR A 163 3.56 -15.53 -19.27
CA TYR A 163 4.46 -16.41 -20.01
C TYR A 163 4.48 -16.13 -21.51
N LEU A 164 3.44 -15.49 -22.05
CA LEU A 164 3.34 -15.13 -23.46
C LEU A 164 4.48 -14.19 -23.88
N ASN A 165 5.20 -14.56 -24.95
CA ASN A 165 6.37 -13.84 -25.49
C ASN A 165 7.55 -13.70 -24.53
N ASN A 166 7.42 -14.18 -23.30
CA ASN A 166 8.53 -14.29 -22.36
C ASN A 166 9.27 -15.60 -22.66
N ALA A 167 10.59 -15.55 -22.76
CA ALA A 167 11.43 -16.74 -22.99
C ALA A 167 11.55 -17.65 -21.74
N LYS A 168 10.56 -17.59 -20.84
CA LYS A 168 10.52 -18.34 -19.59
C LYS A 168 9.72 -19.63 -19.80
N PRO A 169 10.37 -20.81 -19.85
CA PRO A 169 9.65 -22.06 -19.96
C PRO A 169 8.90 -22.37 -18.66
N PHE A 170 7.80 -23.10 -18.77
CA PHE A 170 7.09 -23.67 -17.63
C PHE A 170 6.64 -25.09 -17.96
N PHE A 171 6.43 -25.88 -16.92
CA PHE A 171 5.93 -27.24 -17.06
C PHE A 171 4.42 -27.22 -17.27
N SER A 172 3.93 -27.85 -18.34
CA SER A 172 2.51 -28.06 -18.57
C SER A 172 2.11 -29.46 -18.10
N PRO A 173 1.25 -29.58 -17.07
CA PRO A 173 0.78 -30.89 -16.60
C PRO A 173 0.01 -31.67 -17.65
N THR A 174 -0.71 -31.01 -18.56
CA THR A 174 -1.47 -31.69 -19.62
C THR A 174 -0.57 -32.32 -20.67
N LEU A 175 0.55 -31.67 -20.99
CA LEU A 175 1.47 -32.10 -22.04
C LEU A 175 2.64 -32.93 -21.49
N ASP A 176 2.76 -33.03 -20.16
CA ASP A 176 3.86 -33.67 -19.41
C ASP A 176 5.26 -33.22 -19.86
N LYS A 177 5.39 -31.93 -20.22
CA LYS A 177 6.65 -31.36 -20.70
C LYS A 177 6.74 -29.86 -20.46
N PHE A 178 7.96 -29.36 -20.55
CA PHE A 178 8.22 -27.92 -20.51
C PHE A 178 7.93 -27.28 -21.87
N VAL A 179 7.22 -26.16 -21.84
CA VAL A 179 6.82 -25.42 -23.04
C VAL A 179 7.03 -23.92 -22.85
N THR A 180 7.00 -23.19 -23.96
CA THR A 180 7.02 -21.73 -24.01
C THR A 180 5.85 -21.22 -24.85
N LEU A 181 5.40 -19.99 -24.58
CA LEU A 181 4.25 -19.38 -25.27
C LEU A 181 4.69 -18.18 -26.09
N ARG A 182 4.17 -18.08 -27.31
CA ARG A 182 4.45 -16.97 -28.23
C ARG A 182 3.16 -16.50 -28.89
N SER A 183 3.12 -15.22 -29.22
CA SER A 183 2.17 -14.70 -30.19
C SER A 183 2.61 -15.15 -31.60
N PRO A 184 1.66 -15.50 -32.48
CA PRO A 184 1.96 -15.81 -33.87
C PRO A 184 2.80 -14.70 -34.52
N GLY A 185 3.87 -15.07 -35.22
CA GLY A 185 4.75 -14.14 -35.91
C GLY A 185 5.78 -13.39 -35.04
N PHE A 186 5.89 -13.70 -33.74
CA PHE A 186 6.90 -13.09 -32.87
C PHE A 186 8.33 -13.49 -33.26
N LYS A 187 9.18 -12.50 -33.61
CA LYS A 187 10.55 -12.70 -34.15
C LYS A 187 11.68 -12.71 -33.12
N GLY A 188 11.41 -12.61 -31.82
CA GLY A 188 12.45 -12.59 -30.79
C GLY A 188 13.17 -13.94 -30.63
N LYS A 189 14.46 -13.95 -30.28
CA LYS A 189 15.20 -15.20 -30.04
C LYS A 189 14.63 -16.00 -28.86
N LEU A 190 14.68 -17.33 -28.95
CA LEU A 190 14.41 -18.23 -27.83
C LEU A 190 15.65 -18.27 -26.92
N GLU A 191 15.73 -17.38 -25.94
CA GLU A 191 16.75 -17.48 -24.90
C GLU A 191 16.18 -18.21 -23.69
N PHE A 192 16.44 -19.51 -23.62
CA PHE A 192 16.01 -20.34 -22.51
C PHE A 192 16.72 -19.92 -21.21
N LYS A 193 16.10 -19.00 -20.46
CA LYS A 193 16.50 -18.77 -19.08
C LYS A 193 15.97 -19.92 -18.26
N ARG A 194 16.83 -20.92 -18.03
CA ARG A 194 16.59 -21.98 -17.05
C ARG A 194 16.16 -21.29 -15.76
N ILE A 195 14.95 -21.57 -15.26
CA ILE A 195 14.52 -21.06 -13.97
C ILE A 195 15.41 -21.72 -12.94
N GLN A 196 16.47 -21.03 -12.54
CA GLN A 196 17.13 -21.35 -11.29
C GLN A 196 16.13 -21.00 -10.19
N HIS A 197 15.46 -22.01 -9.66
CA HIS A 197 14.86 -21.89 -8.35
C HIS A 197 16.00 -21.57 -7.39
N GLN A 198 16.20 -20.27 -7.09
CA GLN A 198 17.04 -19.91 -5.96
C GLN A 198 16.43 -20.61 -4.76
N LEU A 199 17.21 -21.50 -4.14
CA LEU A 199 16.86 -22.09 -2.86
C LEU A 199 16.46 -20.92 -1.95
N LYS A 200 15.25 -20.97 -1.38
CA LYS A 200 14.85 -19.97 -0.38
C LYS A 200 15.95 -19.97 0.67
N ALA A 201 16.55 -18.81 0.91
CA ALA A 201 17.55 -18.65 1.95
C ALA A 201 17.03 -19.24 3.26
N SER A 202 17.91 -19.91 3.99
CA SER A 202 17.57 -20.50 5.28
C SER A 202 17.04 -19.43 6.23
N PRO A 203 16.16 -19.77 7.19
CA PRO A 203 15.76 -18.84 8.23
C PRO A 203 16.98 -18.27 8.99
N LEU A 204 16.93 -16.99 9.32
CA LEU A 204 17.99 -16.36 10.11
C LEU A 204 18.04 -16.94 11.52
N ILE A 205 19.21 -17.39 11.94
CA ILE A 205 19.50 -17.85 13.31
C ILE A 205 20.37 -16.80 13.99
N LEU A 206 19.90 -16.24 15.10
CA LEU A 206 20.64 -15.27 15.91
C LEU A 206 21.23 -15.98 17.15
N PRO A 207 22.52 -15.79 17.49
CA PRO A 207 23.16 -16.50 18.60
C PRO A 207 22.53 -16.23 19.98
N ASN A 208 22.15 -14.97 20.23
CA ASN A 208 21.74 -14.49 21.56
C ASN A 208 20.27 -14.07 21.63
N HIS A 209 19.54 -14.15 20.52
CA HIS A 209 18.19 -13.62 20.42
C HIS A 209 17.26 -14.62 19.73
N LYS A 210 16.04 -14.74 20.23
CA LYS A 210 14.96 -15.38 19.48
C LYS A 210 14.15 -14.31 18.76
N LEU A 211 13.77 -14.57 17.51
CA LEU A 211 13.05 -13.59 16.67
C LEU A 211 11.73 -13.14 17.32
N ASP A 212 11.01 -14.05 17.98
CA ASP A 212 9.74 -13.79 18.69
C ASP A 212 9.92 -12.95 19.97
N LYS A 213 11.14 -12.85 20.49
CA LYS A 213 11.50 -12.03 21.66
C LYS A 213 12.01 -10.64 21.31
N LEU A 214 12.26 -10.35 20.02
CA LEU A 214 12.59 -9.00 19.58
C LEU A 214 11.39 -8.07 19.79
N SER A 215 11.63 -6.80 20.14
CA SER A 215 10.54 -5.84 20.22
C SER A 215 9.81 -5.71 18.87
N ILE A 216 8.48 -5.64 18.93
CA ILE A 216 7.62 -5.45 17.76
C ILE A 216 7.77 -4.06 17.12
N VAL A 217 8.44 -3.13 17.79
CA VAL A 217 8.60 -1.74 17.35
C VAL A 217 9.73 -1.63 16.32
N PHE A 218 10.80 -2.41 16.49
CA PHE A 218 12.03 -2.19 15.74
C PHE A 218 12.23 -3.21 14.60
N LEU A 219 12.87 -2.72 13.55
CA LEU A 219 13.60 -3.52 12.58
C LEU A 219 15.07 -3.55 13.03
N TYR A 220 15.62 -4.75 13.19
CA TYR A 220 16.98 -4.96 13.65
C TYR A 220 17.89 -5.19 12.44
N CYS A 221 19.05 -4.55 12.46
CA CYS A 221 20.09 -4.66 11.47
C CYS A 221 21.36 -5.15 12.16
N PHE A 222 21.58 -6.46 12.10
CA PHE A 222 22.71 -7.14 12.70
C PHE A 222 23.94 -7.05 11.80
N THR A 223 25.12 -6.92 12.40
CA THR A 223 26.41 -7.08 11.71
C THR A 223 26.64 -8.52 11.26
N GLU A 224 27.73 -8.76 10.53
CA GLU A 224 28.04 -10.08 9.96
C GLU A 224 28.18 -11.18 11.04
N ASP A 225 28.58 -10.82 12.26
CA ASP A 225 28.65 -11.70 13.43
C ASP A 225 27.28 -12.13 13.99
N LYS A 226 26.18 -11.48 13.56
CA LYS A 226 24.80 -11.67 14.06
C LYS A 226 24.64 -11.40 15.56
N ILE A 227 25.61 -10.72 16.19
CA ILE A 227 25.63 -10.41 17.62
C ILE A 227 25.33 -8.93 17.81
N ASN A 228 26.14 -8.06 17.20
CA ASN A 228 25.96 -6.62 17.33
C ASN A 228 24.86 -6.16 16.36
N PHE A 229 24.07 -5.17 16.79
CA PHE A 229 22.98 -4.67 15.97
C PHE A 229 22.74 -3.17 16.14
N THR A 230 22.10 -2.62 15.13
CA THR A 230 21.45 -1.31 15.16
C THR A 230 19.97 -1.50 14.90
N THR A 231 19.15 -0.53 15.29
CA THR A 231 17.69 -0.59 15.13
C THR A 231 17.14 0.57 14.34
N PHE A 232 16.15 0.28 13.50
CA PHE A 232 15.41 1.23 12.70
C PHE A 232 13.91 1.06 12.95
N PHE A 233 13.11 2.11 12.76
CA PHE A 233 11.66 1.98 12.86
C PHE A 233 11.00 1.58 11.55
N THR A 234 11.55 2.09 10.44
CA THR A 234 11.01 1.87 9.10
C THR A 234 12.08 1.29 8.18
N LEU A 235 11.61 0.58 7.15
CA LEU A 235 12.47 0.15 6.04
C LEU A 235 13.14 1.35 5.34
N THR A 236 12.44 2.48 5.24
CA THR A 236 12.97 3.71 4.64
C THR A 236 14.16 4.25 5.45
N GLN A 237 14.05 4.28 6.78
CA GLN A 237 15.16 4.69 7.65
C GLN A 237 16.36 3.74 7.52
N ALA A 238 16.11 2.43 7.54
CA ALA A 238 17.16 1.43 7.33
C ALA A 238 17.85 1.61 5.97
N PHE A 239 17.06 1.81 4.92
CA PHE A 239 17.59 2.02 3.58
C PHE A 239 18.40 3.30 3.48
N ARG A 240 17.91 4.42 4.02
CA ARG A 240 18.65 5.69 4.07
C ARG A 240 19.98 5.55 4.83
N GLY A 241 20.00 4.77 5.90
CA GLY A 241 21.20 4.53 6.70
C GLY A 241 22.26 3.69 5.97
N LEU A 242 21.84 2.68 5.21
CA LEU A 242 22.75 1.75 4.51
C LEU A 242 23.11 2.17 3.07
N PHE A 243 22.22 2.92 2.42
CA PHE A 243 22.32 3.32 1.01
C PHE A 243 22.07 4.83 0.83
N PRO A 244 22.87 5.71 1.49
CA PRO A 244 22.63 7.14 1.48
C PRO A 244 22.71 7.76 0.07
N LYS A 245 23.64 7.31 -0.80
CA LYS A 245 23.79 7.90 -2.14
C LYS A 245 22.60 7.52 -3.04
N GLN A 246 22.22 6.25 -3.05
CA GLN A 246 21.04 5.78 -3.78
C GLN A 246 19.75 6.43 -3.27
N PHE A 247 19.65 6.65 -1.95
CA PHE A 247 18.49 7.34 -1.38
C PHE A 247 18.36 8.78 -1.90
N GLU A 248 19.46 9.53 -1.96
CA GLU A 248 19.50 10.88 -2.53
C GLU A 248 19.11 10.91 -4.02
N GLU A 249 19.53 9.91 -4.80
CA GLU A 249 19.14 9.79 -6.21
C GLU A 249 17.64 9.54 -6.38
N VAL A 250 17.05 8.68 -5.54
CA VAL A 250 15.61 8.41 -5.56
C VAL A 250 14.80 9.65 -5.20
N LEU A 251 15.28 10.48 -4.26
CA LEU A 251 14.64 11.75 -3.93
C LEU A 251 14.62 12.73 -5.12
N LYS A 252 15.69 12.79 -5.91
CA LYS A 252 15.78 13.68 -7.08
C LYS A 252 14.76 13.35 -8.17
N ILE A 253 14.38 12.08 -8.32
CA ILE A 253 13.43 11.63 -9.35
C ILE A 253 11.98 11.60 -8.87
N ASN A 254 11.68 12.06 -7.65
CA ASN A 254 10.34 12.05 -7.03
C ASN A 254 9.63 10.69 -7.08
N GLN A 255 10.38 9.59 -7.13
CA GLN A 255 9.81 8.25 -7.08
C GLN A 255 9.80 7.74 -5.64
N TYR A 256 8.68 7.13 -5.24
CA TYR A 256 8.62 6.46 -3.95
C TYR A 256 9.55 5.24 -3.99
N PRO A 257 10.41 5.00 -2.98
CA PRO A 257 11.46 3.98 -3.03
C PRO A 257 10.97 2.52 -3.00
N SER A 258 9.70 2.22 -3.31
CA SER A 258 9.09 0.90 -3.11
C SER A 258 9.86 -0.26 -3.75
N GLY A 259 10.37 -0.08 -4.97
CA GLY A 259 11.22 -1.07 -5.64
C GLY A 259 12.60 -1.23 -5.00
N VAL A 260 13.14 -0.15 -4.44
CA VAL A 260 14.47 -0.08 -3.84
C VAL A 260 14.47 -0.66 -2.42
N LEU A 261 13.40 -0.45 -1.67
CA LEU A 261 13.21 -1.05 -0.34
C LEU A 261 13.13 -2.58 -0.38
N ASN A 262 12.83 -3.18 -1.55
CA ASN A 262 12.82 -4.64 -1.71
C ASN A 262 14.18 -5.27 -1.42
N VAL A 263 15.29 -4.54 -1.61
CA VAL A 263 16.65 -5.01 -1.28
C VAL A 263 16.75 -5.46 0.18
N ILE A 264 16.11 -4.73 1.09
CA ILE A 264 16.04 -5.09 2.51
C ILE A 264 14.86 -6.03 2.75
N LYS A 265 13.68 -5.68 2.23
CA LYS A 265 12.41 -6.36 2.56
C LYS A 265 12.43 -7.85 2.21
N SER A 266 13.05 -8.23 1.09
CA SER A 266 13.09 -9.64 0.66
C SER A 266 14.03 -10.50 1.51
N ARG A 267 14.84 -9.90 2.38
CA ARG A 267 15.90 -10.56 3.17
C ARG A 267 15.62 -10.58 4.68
N ILE A 268 14.52 -9.95 5.12
CA ILE A 268 14.16 -9.93 6.54
C ILE A 268 13.90 -11.37 7.05
N ASN A 269 14.49 -11.69 8.20
CA ASN A 269 14.42 -12.99 8.88
C ASN A 269 15.00 -14.15 8.06
N LEU A 270 15.77 -13.85 7.02
CA LEU A 270 16.49 -14.83 6.22
C LEU A 270 17.99 -14.70 6.45
N ASP A 271 18.70 -15.82 6.35
CA ASP A 271 20.15 -15.87 6.36
C ASP A 271 20.71 -15.48 4.99
N ASP A 272 20.32 -14.30 4.52
CA ASP A 272 20.77 -13.67 3.28
C ASP A 272 21.16 -12.22 3.56
N PRO A 273 22.44 -11.85 3.44
CA PRO A 273 22.89 -10.52 3.83
C PRO A 273 22.45 -9.45 2.84
N VAL A 274 22.10 -8.28 3.36
CA VAL A 274 22.06 -7.03 2.62
C VAL A 274 23.48 -6.45 2.59
N ILE A 275 24.01 -6.24 1.38
CA ILE A 275 25.30 -5.57 1.19
C ILE A 275 25.04 -4.07 1.09
N ALA A 276 25.49 -3.30 2.09
CA ALA A 276 25.35 -1.85 2.13
C ALA A 276 26.27 -1.16 1.10
N GLU A 277 26.08 0.15 0.87
CA GLU A 277 26.92 0.92 -0.07
C GLU A 277 28.41 0.93 0.31
N ASN A 278 28.72 0.79 1.59
CA ASN A 278 30.09 0.69 2.08
C ASN A 278 30.70 -0.73 1.96
N GLY A 279 29.98 -1.67 1.36
CA GLY A 279 30.41 -3.06 1.16
C GLY A 279 30.23 -3.98 2.37
N LEU A 280 29.82 -3.45 3.53
CA LEU A 280 29.56 -4.25 4.72
C LEU A 280 28.27 -5.07 4.57
N LYS A 281 28.27 -6.26 5.16
CA LYS A 281 27.13 -7.17 5.16
C LYS A 281 26.32 -7.00 6.44
N TYR A 282 25.01 -6.92 6.26
CA TYR A 282 24.05 -6.83 7.36
C TYR A 282 22.93 -7.85 7.23
N TYR A 283 22.52 -8.40 8.35
CA TYR A 283 21.38 -9.32 8.44
C TYR A 283 20.20 -8.63 9.08
N PHE A 284 19.05 -8.69 8.43
CA PHE A 284 17.85 -8.02 8.89
C PHE A 284 16.93 -8.97 9.64
N ALA A 285 16.49 -8.55 10.82
CA ALA A 285 15.57 -9.32 11.64
C ALA A 285 14.42 -8.44 12.14
N LYS A 286 13.25 -9.04 12.34
CA LYS A 286 12.13 -8.42 13.04
C LYS A 286 11.32 -9.46 13.78
N ASN A 287 10.57 -8.99 14.78
CA ASN A 287 9.53 -9.83 15.38
C ASN A 287 8.54 -10.31 14.29
N PRO A 288 8.23 -11.61 14.20
CA PRO A 288 7.29 -12.15 13.23
C PRO A 288 5.91 -11.47 13.23
N THR A 289 5.48 -10.92 14.38
CA THR A 289 4.20 -10.22 14.51
C THR A 289 4.26 -8.73 14.14
N ARG A 290 5.45 -8.20 13.79
CA ARG A 290 5.62 -6.80 13.38
C ARG A 290 5.06 -6.55 11.97
N GLU A 291 4.01 -5.74 11.90
CA GLU A 291 3.37 -5.28 10.67
C GLU A 291 4.05 -3.99 10.12
N GLU A 292 4.59 -4.03 8.90
CA GLU A 292 5.29 -2.86 8.32
C GLU A 292 4.36 -1.65 8.09
N ASN A 293 3.08 -1.89 7.80
CA ASN A 293 2.13 -0.85 7.40
C ASN A 293 1.74 0.10 8.55
N VAL A 294 2.10 -0.25 9.79
CA VAL A 294 1.78 0.51 11.00
C VAL A 294 2.76 1.67 11.21
N PHE A 295 3.97 1.59 10.64
CA PHE A 295 5.05 2.54 10.89
C PHE A 295 5.08 3.62 9.81
N ARG A 296 4.76 4.86 10.20
CA ARG A 296 4.97 6.06 9.37
C ARG A 296 6.06 6.91 10.01
N GLU A 297 6.90 7.52 9.17
CA GLU A 297 7.90 8.48 9.63
C GLU A 297 7.18 9.61 10.38
N ASN A 298 7.63 9.91 11.61
CA ASN A 298 7.06 10.88 12.57
C ASN A 298 5.80 10.44 13.34
N ALA A 299 5.42 9.16 13.31
CA ALA A 299 4.28 8.65 14.10
C ALA A 299 4.68 7.89 15.38
N ILE A 300 5.98 7.70 15.64
CA ILE A 300 6.45 6.93 16.80
C ILE A 300 6.36 7.81 18.05
N ILE A 301 5.70 7.28 19.08
CA ILE A 301 5.32 8.00 20.28
C ILE A 301 5.88 7.28 21.50
N LEU A 302 6.49 8.02 22.41
CA LEU A 302 6.61 7.58 23.79
C LEU A 302 5.38 8.04 24.57
N ALA A 303 4.70 7.10 25.20
CA ALA A 303 3.75 7.41 26.26
C ALA A 303 4.48 7.24 27.60
N ILE A 304 4.56 8.31 28.37
CA ILE A 304 5.20 8.37 29.69
C ILE A 304 4.11 8.42 30.74
N GLU A 305 4.00 7.40 31.57
CA GLU A 305 3.10 7.40 32.72
C GLU A 305 3.74 8.18 33.87
N VAL A 306 3.14 9.30 34.25
CA VAL A 306 3.71 10.25 35.21
C VAL A 306 3.81 9.65 36.62
N ASN A 307 2.90 8.75 36.98
CA ASN A 307 2.89 8.16 38.32
C ASN A 307 3.91 7.03 38.51
N THR A 308 4.18 6.25 37.46
CA THR A 308 5.10 5.11 37.52
C THR A 308 6.48 5.42 36.93
N LEU A 309 6.61 6.59 36.28
CA LEU A 309 7.77 7.03 35.53
C LEU A 309 8.18 6.06 34.41
N GLN A 310 7.26 5.19 33.98
CA GLN A 310 7.50 4.28 32.88
C GLN A 310 7.18 4.96 31.55
N ALA A 311 8.15 4.94 30.64
CA ALA A 311 8.02 5.42 29.29
C ALA A 311 8.02 4.23 28.32
N LYS A 312 7.00 4.13 27.48
CA LYS A 312 6.88 3.03 26.50
C LYS A 312 6.73 3.56 25.08
N ILE A 313 7.45 2.95 24.16
CA ILE A 313 7.44 3.30 22.74
C ILE A 313 6.28 2.59 22.04
N TYR A 314 5.57 3.34 21.21
CA TYR A 314 4.51 2.86 20.35
C TYR A 314 4.76 3.27 18.90
N PRO A 315 4.39 2.42 17.94
CA PRO A 315 4.68 2.64 16.53
C PRO A 315 3.77 3.67 15.85
N SER A 316 2.65 4.02 16.49
CA SER A 316 1.70 5.03 15.99
C SER A 316 0.76 5.55 17.09
N THR A 317 0.14 6.71 16.83
CA THR A 317 -1.00 7.26 17.60
C THR A 317 -2.13 6.26 17.81
N VAL A 318 -2.40 5.46 16.78
CA VAL A 318 -3.46 4.45 16.81
C VAL A 318 -3.10 3.34 17.79
N LYS A 319 -1.85 2.86 17.79
CA LYS A 319 -1.41 1.82 18.74
C LYS A 319 -1.33 2.31 20.17
N VAL A 320 -0.95 3.57 20.40
CA VAL A 320 -1.08 4.20 21.72
C VAL A 320 -2.53 4.23 22.17
N ALA A 321 -3.43 4.70 21.31
CA ALA A 321 -4.85 4.81 21.62
C ALA A 321 -5.51 3.45 21.88
N GLU A 322 -5.16 2.42 21.11
CA GLU A 322 -5.62 1.05 21.34
C GLU A 322 -5.20 0.56 22.73
N TYR A 323 -3.93 0.79 23.11
CA TYR A 323 -3.42 0.39 24.42
C TYR A 323 -4.09 1.16 25.58
N LEU A 324 -4.25 2.48 25.43
CA LEU A 324 -4.80 3.36 26.48
C LEU A 324 -6.34 3.47 26.43
N SER A 325 -7.01 2.75 25.53
CA SER A 325 -8.47 2.75 25.43
C SER A 325 -9.14 2.23 26.72
N ASN A 326 -8.48 1.30 27.42
CA ASN A 326 -8.94 0.74 28.68
C ASN A 326 -8.89 1.73 29.86
N ILE A 327 -8.16 2.84 29.74
CA ILE A 327 -8.02 3.86 30.79
C ILE A 327 -8.73 5.18 30.43
N GLY A 328 -9.67 5.14 29.47
CA GLY A 328 -10.52 6.29 29.13
C GLY A 328 -9.86 7.36 28.25
N LEU A 329 -8.65 7.12 27.75
CA LEU A 329 -7.99 7.99 26.78
C LEU A 329 -8.57 7.72 25.39
N THR A 330 -9.38 8.67 24.88
CA THR A 330 -10.01 8.50 23.56
C THR A 330 -8.97 8.62 22.45
N LYS A 331 -9.16 7.82 21.39
CA LYS A 331 -8.36 7.87 20.14
C LYS A 331 -8.19 9.29 19.60
N ARG A 332 -9.16 10.17 19.84
CA ARG A 332 -9.14 11.57 19.43
C ARG A 332 -7.99 12.35 20.09
N VAL A 333 -7.78 12.20 21.40
CA VAL A 333 -6.69 12.88 22.14
C VAL A 333 -5.32 12.46 21.59
N CYS A 334 -5.10 11.15 21.42
CA CYS A 334 -3.85 10.63 20.85
C CYS A 334 -3.66 10.96 19.36
N THR A 335 -4.72 11.27 18.60
CA THR A 335 -4.56 11.64 17.17
C THR A 335 -4.12 13.09 17.01
N TYR A 336 -4.48 13.96 17.95
CA TYR A 336 -4.13 15.40 17.93
C TYR A 336 -3.02 15.76 18.91
N TYR A 337 -2.38 14.77 19.53
CA TYR A 337 -1.28 15.01 20.45
C TYR A 337 -0.14 15.75 19.72
N LYS A 338 0.52 16.62 20.47
CA LYS A 338 1.71 17.36 20.05
C LYS A 338 2.71 17.31 21.19
N ASP A 339 3.97 17.53 20.86
CA ASP A 339 5.09 17.70 21.79
C ASP A 339 4.92 18.97 22.63
N THR A 340 3.96 18.98 23.55
CA THR A 340 3.63 20.13 24.41
C THR A 340 3.89 19.88 25.89
N GLY A 341 4.36 18.68 26.26
CA GLY A 341 4.51 18.29 27.67
C GLY A 341 3.21 18.23 28.48
N LYS A 342 2.05 18.32 27.81
CA LYS A 342 0.73 18.30 28.49
C LYS A 342 0.46 16.89 29.00
N VAL A 343 -0.01 16.81 30.24
CA VAL A 343 -0.43 15.57 30.87
C VAL A 343 -1.89 15.31 30.51
N TYR A 344 -2.17 14.17 29.91
CA TYR A 344 -3.50 13.69 29.57
C TYR A 344 -3.78 12.40 30.36
N ASN A 345 -4.72 12.44 31.30
CA ASN A 345 -5.06 11.30 32.16
C ASN A 345 -3.84 10.62 32.81
N GLY A 346 -2.85 11.40 33.26
CA GLY A 346 -1.62 10.88 33.88
C GLY A 346 -0.53 10.45 32.89
N TYR A 347 -0.70 10.69 31.58
CA TYR A 347 0.29 10.37 30.55
C TYR A 347 0.80 11.61 29.83
N ILE A 348 2.09 11.64 29.53
CA ILE A 348 2.70 12.59 28.61
C ILE A 348 3.03 11.85 27.32
N PHE A 349 2.71 12.46 26.18
CA PHE A 349 3.04 11.92 24.87
C PHE A 349 4.15 12.75 24.23
N VAL A 350 5.20 12.07 23.80
CA VAL A 350 6.39 12.69 23.22
C VAL A 350 6.74 11.97 21.94
N THR A 351 7.08 12.69 20.87
CA THR A 351 7.65 12.06 19.69
C THR A 351 9.00 11.46 20.03
N TYR A 352 9.26 10.26 19.50
CA TYR A 352 10.51 9.56 19.79
C TYR A 352 11.78 10.38 19.48
N THR A 353 11.75 11.11 18.38
CA THR A 353 12.83 12.03 17.98
C THR A 353 13.08 13.11 19.01
N HIS A 354 12.01 13.69 19.58
CA HIS A 354 12.14 14.74 20.57
C HIS A 354 12.64 14.19 21.91
N PHE A 355 12.14 13.03 22.32
CA PHE A 355 12.63 12.34 23.53
C PHE A 355 14.14 12.11 23.49
N ILE A 356 14.67 11.53 22.40
CA ILE A 356 16.12 11.32 22.23
C ILE A 356 16.87 12.65 22.26
N SER A 357 16.32 13.70 21.64
CA SER A 357 17.01 15.00 21.59
C SER A 357 17.20 15.62 22.98
N ILE A 358 16.29 15.35 23.91
CA ILE A 358 16.36 15.88 25.29
C ILE A 358 17.15 14.93 26.21
N LEU A 359 16.93 13.62 26.08
CA LEU A 359 17.48 12.61 26.99
C LEU A 359 18.25 11.52 26.22
N PRO A 360 19.34 11.87 25.51
CA PRO A 360 20.05 10.93 24.64
C PRO A 360 20.70 9.78 25.42
N GLU A 361 21.14 10.03 26.65
CA GLU A 361 21.84 9.05 27.51
C GLU A 361 20.96 7.88 27.94
N ILE A 362 19.63 8.06 27.91
CA ILE A 362 18.67 7.03 28.30
C ILE A 362 18.45 6.03 27.16
N PHE A 363 18.76 6.42 25.92
CA PHE A 363 18.43 5.60 24.76
C PHE A 363 19.30 4.34 24.70
N VAL A 364 18.61 3.19 24.69
CA VAL A 364 19.23 1.88 24.49
C VAL A 364 18.61 1.25 23.24
N PRO A 365 19.40 0.95 22.19
CA PRO A 365 18.89 0.33 20.97
C PRO A 365 18.10 -0.94 21.23
N GLY A 366 16.92 -1.08 20.60
CA GLY A 366 16.06 -2.26 20.73
C GLY A 366 15.21 -2.32 22.00
N VAL A 367 15.38 -1.38 22.94
CA VAL A 367 14.55 -1.27 24.15
C VAL A 367 13.32 -0.42 23.85
N ASP A 368 12.12 -0.93 24.16
CA ASP A 368 10.85 -0.23 23.94
C ASP A 368 10.20 0.29 25.23
N THR A 369 10.80 0.03 26.40
CA THR A 369 10.32 0.48 27.70
C THR A 369 11.49 1.01 28.54
N TYR A 370 11.33 2.20 29.10
CA TYR A 370 12.34 2.92 29.87
C TYR A 370 11.75 3.30 31.22
N THR A 371 12.58 3.31 32.26
CA THR A 371 12.20 3.86 33.57
C THR A 371 12.93 5.19 33.74
N LEU A 372 12.16 6.25 33.94
CA LEU A 372 12.69 7.59 34.17
C LEU A 372 12.88 7.86 35.66
N THR A 373 13.78 8.76 36.00
CA THR A 373 13.84 9.40 37.30
C THR A 373 12.99 10.67 37.31
N ASP A 374 12.62 11.16 38.50
CA ASP A 374 11.90 12.44 38.64
C ASP A 374 12.66 13.60 38.00
N ILE A 375 14.00 13.59 38.11
CA ILE A 375 14.87 14.59 37.51
C ILE A 375 14.71 14.57 35.98
N GLN A 376 14.76 13.38 35.36
CA GLN A 376 14.62 13.23 33.91
C GLN A 376 13.24 13.64 33.41
N LEU A 377 12.19 13.31 34.17
CA LEU A 377 10.83 13.76 33.87
C LEU A 377 10.73 15.30 33.93
N ASN A 378 11.31 15.91 34.96
CA ASN A 378 11.33 17.37 35.12
C ASN A 378 12.14 18.06 34.02
N THR A 379 13.29 17.51 33.61
CA THR A 379 14.05 18.00 32.46
C THR A 379 13.19 18.02 31.19
N LEU A 380 12.47 16.92 30.93
CA LEU A 380 11.58 16.81 29.77
C LEU A 380 10.41 17.82 29.84
N LEU A 381 9.78 18.00 31.01
CA LEU A 381 8.73 19.00 31.20
C LEU A 381 9.23 20.43 31.03
N THR A 382 10.43 20.74 31.53
CA THR A 382 11.02 22.08 31.46
C THR A 382 11.35 22.46 30.02
N SER A 383 11.83 21.52 29.20
CA SER A 383 12.11 21.80 27.77
C SER A 383 10.87 22.25 27.00
N TYR A 384 9.68 21.81 27.41
CA TYR A 384 8.42 22.26 26.81
C TYR A 384 8.02 23.68 27.21
N GLN A 385 8.27 24.07 28.46
CA GLN A 385 7.98 25.43 28.94
C GLN A 385 8.86 26.48 28.26
N THR A 386 10.12 26.13 27.95
CA THR A 386 11.03 27.01 27.20
C THR A 386 10.62 27.20 25.73
N LEU A 387 9.94 26.23 25.12
CA LEU A 387 9.42 26.33 23.75
C LEU A 387 8.19 27.24 23.64
N ASP A 388 7.29 27.23 24.63
CA ASP A 388 6.13 28.13 24.65
C ASP A 388 6.55 29.61 24.86
N SER A 389 7.57 29.87 25.69
CA SER A 389 8.04 31.25 25.92
C SER A 389 8.77 31.90 24.74
N THR A 390 9.32 31.10 23.82
CA THR A 390 9.95 31.58 22.58
C THR A 390 8.96 31.77 21.44
N SER A 391 7.87 30.99 21.40
CA SER A 391 6.78 31.16 20.42
C SER A 391 5.84 32.33 20.76
N ALA A 392 5.74 32.73 22.03
CA ALA A 392 5.00 33.92 22.47
C ALA A 392 5.70 35.27 22.17
N LYS A 393 6.92 35.26 21.62
CA LYS A 393 7.70 36.46 21.27
C LYS A 393 7.78 36.71 19.75
N ARG A 394 6.92 36.10 18.93
CA ARG A 394 6.82 36.37 17.48
C ARG A 394 5.50 37.02 17.10
#